data_AF-A0A9J6EPP2-F1
#
_entry.id   AF-A0A9J6EPP2-F1
#
_cell.length_a   1.000
_cell.length_b   1.000
_cell.length_c   1.000
_cell.angle_alpha   90.00
_cell.angle_beta   90.00
_cell.angle_gamma   90.00
#
_symmetry.space_group_name_H-M   'P 1'
#
loop_
_entity.id
_entity.type
_entity.pdbx_description
1 polymer ?
#
loop_
_entity_poly.entity_id
_entity_poly.type
_entity_poly.pdbx_seq_one_letter_code
_entity_poly.pdbx_strand_id
1 'polypeptide(L)'
;MGGVDLLDSLISIYRPYLRSKRYYFRVFLHIPDLTAANAWLLYKRNALSKRDEYAERLLPLADFKMDLAASLCKAGKTVVKKRGRPSNESIEQASKEKRKRGPTAPASTKDIRLDQVLFLIYGALS
;
A
#
# COMPACT_ATOMS: atom_id res chain seq x y z
N MET A 1 21.66 6.82 -31.48
CA MET A 1 20.91 7.85 -30.72
C MET A 1 19.60 7.34 -30.09
N GLY A 2 19.18 6.06 -30.23
CA GLY A 2 17.84 5.61 -29.79
C GLY A 2 17.64 5.27 -28.31
N GLY A 3 18.60 5.56 -27.42
CA GLY A 3 18.46 5.22 -25.99
C GLY A 3 17.45 6.10 -25.26
N VAL A 4 17.43 7.40 -25.59
CA VAL A 4 16.50 8.37 -24.99
C VAL A 4 15.08 8.16 -25.52
N ASP A 5 14.93 7.88 -26.82
CA ASP A 5 13.63 7.64 -27.47
C ASP A 5 12.94 6.39 -26.93
N LEU A 6 13.70 5.32 -26.65
CA LEU A 6 13.15 4.11 -26.04
C LEU A 6 12.56 4.42 -24.67
N LEU A 7 13.32 5.14 -23.84
CA LEU A 7 12.89 5.48 -22.50
C LEU A 7 11.66 6.40 -22.51
N ASP A 8 11.64 7.41 -23.39
CA ASP A 8 10.51 8.33 -23.50
C ASP A 8 9.24 7.59 -23.97
N SER A 9 9.40 6.63 -24.89
CA SER A 9 8.33 5.72 -25.30
C SER A 9 7.78 4.88 -24.14
N LEU A 10 8.66 4.26 -23.33
CA LEU A 10 8.26 3.45 -22.17
C LEU A 10 7.52 4.27 -21.09
N ILE A 11 7.91 5.52 -20.89
CA ILE A 11 7.26 6.47 -19.98
C ILE A 11 5.90 6.89 -20.53
N SER A 12 5.79 7.09 -21.85
CA SER A 12 4.54 7.49 -22.49
C SER A 12 3.42 6.44 -22.36
N ILE A 13 3.75 5.15 -22.49
CA ILE A 13 2.78 4.04 -22.50
C ILE A 13 2.03 3.90 -21.16
N TYR A 14 2.74 4.04 -20.03
CA TYR A 14 2.18 3.85 -18.68
C TYR A 14 2.29 5.12 -17.83
N ARG A 15 2.06 6.29 -18.46
CA ARG A 15 2.26 7.59 -17.82
C ARG A 15 1.33 7.77 -16.61
N PRO A 16 1.85 8.00 -15.39
CA PRO A 16 1.04 8.29 -14.23
C PRO A 16 0.35 9.66 -14.39
N TYR A 17 -0.97 9.67 -14.23
CA TYR A 17 -1.78 10.88 -14.32
C TYR A 17 -2.35 11.27 -12.96
N LEU A 18 -2.12 12.51 -12.55
CA LEU A 18 -2.74 13.12 -11.37
C LEU A 18 -3.34 14.46 -11.77
N ARG A 19 -4.65 14.62 -11.55
CA ARG A 19 -5.37 15.86 -11.84
C ARG A 19 -5.06 16.91 -10.76
N SER A 20 -3.95 17.62 -10.91
CA SER A 20 -3.56 18.73 -10.04
C SER A 20 -3.21 19.99 -10.84
N LYS A 21 -3.59 21.16 -10.31
CA LYS A 21 -3.23 22.46 -10.90
C LYS A 21 -1.78 22.85 -10.65
N ARG A 22 -1.09 22.21 -9.70
CA ARG A 22 0.28 22.58 -9.32
C ARG A 22 1.28 21.87 -10.23
N TYR A 23 2.12 22.66 -10.92
CA TYR A 23 3.03 22.16 -11.96
C TYR A 23 4.05 21.13 -11.45
N TYR A 24 4.51 21.27 -10.20
CA TYR A 24 5.55 20.42 -9.63
C TYR A 24 5.11 18.95 -9.48
N PHE A 25 3.80 18.67 -9.39
CA PHE A 25 3.33 17.28 -9.36
C PHE A 25 3.65 16.54 -10.66
N ARG A 26 3.69 17.24 -11.80
CA ARG A 26 4.10 16.63 -13.08
C ARG A 26 5.56 16.20 -13.03
N VAL A 27 6.43 17.04 -12.46
CA VAL A 27 7.85 16.72 -12.26
C VAL A 27 8.00 15.58 -11.25
N PHE A 28 7.32 15.69 -10.11
CA PHE A 28 7.36 14.69 -9.05
C PHE A 28 6.88 13.32 -9.53
N LEU A 29 5.84 13.23 -10.36
CA LEU A 29 5.37 11.94 -10.90
C LEU A 29 6.25 11.41 -12.02
N HIS A 30 6.96 12.28 -12.73
CA HIS A 30 7.87 11.86 -13.79
C HIS A 30 9.13 11.18 -13.23
N ILE A 31 9.67 11.64 -12.10
CA ILE A 31 10.88 11.05 -11.47
C ILE A 31 10.71 9.55 -11.11
N PRO A 32 9.70 9.11 -10.35
CA PRO A 32 9.51 7.70 -10.01
C PRO A 32 9.21 6.86 -11.26
N ASP A 33 8.53 7.43 -12.26
CA ASP A 33 8.23 6.74 -13.50
C ASP A 33 9.48 6.50 -14.35
N LEU A 34 10.34 7.53 -14.44
CA LEU A 34 11.66 7.48 -15.09
C LEU A 34 12.57 6.45 -14.42
N THR A 35 12.62 6.45 -13.09
CA THR A 35 13.44 5.49 -12.33
C THR A 35 12.90 4.06 -12.46
N ALA A 36 11.58 3.86 -12.45
CA ALA A 36 10.96 2.55 -12.67
C ALA A 36 11.25 2.00 -14.08
N ALA A 37 11.16 2.84 -15.12
CA ALA A 37 11.49 2.43 -16.49
C ALA A 37 12.97 2.03 -16.63
N ASN A 38 13.88 2.81 -16.04
CA ASN A 38 15.32 2.47 -16.00
C ASN A 38 15.60 1.19 -15.22
N ALA A 39 14.95 1.00 -14.07
CA ALA A 39 15.08 -0.22 -13.27
C ALA A 39 14.62 -1.45 -14.06
N TRP A 40 13.55 -1.35 -14.84
CA TRP A 40 13.09 -2.43 -15.71
C TRP A 40 14.08 -2.77 -16.83
N LEU A 41 14.71 -1.76 -17.46
CA LEU A 41 15.76 -1.98 -18.46
C LEU A 41 16.99 -2.70 -17.84
N LEU A 42 17.39 -2.30 -16.63
CA LEU A 42 18.46 -2.98 -15.90
C LEU A 42 18.06 -4.41 -15.52
N TYR A 43 16.83 -4.62 -15.08
CA TYR A 43 16.28 -5.94 -14.79
C TYR A 43 16.35 -6.85 -16.03
N LYS A 44 15.91 -6.35 -17.19
CA LYS A 44 16.02 -7.07 -18.47
C LYS A 44 17.46 -7.41 -18.82
N ARG A 45 18.37 -6.42 -18.75
CA ARG A 45 19.78 -6.63 -19.07
C ARG A 45 20.39 -7.71 -18.18
N ASN A 46 20.14 -7.64 -16.86
CA ASN A 46 20.69 -8.58 -15.90
C ASN A 46 20.14 -10.01 -16.10
N ALA A 47 18.85 -10.15 -16.45
CA ALA A 47 18.27 -11.45 -16.77
C ALA A 47 18.89 -12.07 -18.02
N LEU A 48 19.12 -11.25 -19.07
CA LEU A 48 19.78 -11.70 -20.31
C LEU A 48 21.25 -12.08 -20.10
N SER A 49 21.96 -11.36 -19.22
CA SER A 49 23.37 -11.66 -18.91
C SER A 49 23.57 -12.96 -18.12
N LYS A 50 22.55 -13.45 -17.40
CA LYS A 50 22.63 -14.67 -16.57
C LYS A 50 22.17 -15.96 -17.28
N ARG A 51 21.93 -15.87 -18.59
CA ARG A 51 21.65 -16.89 -19.62
C ARG A 51 20.74 -18.11 -19.38
N ASP A 52 20.39 -18.55 -18.17
CA ASP A 52 19.70 -19.87 -18.06
C ASP A 52 18.50 -19.97 -17.09
N GLU A 53 18.31 -19.12 -16.07
CA GLU A 53 17.18 -19.31 -15.11
C GLU A 53 16.11 -18.21 -15.10
N TYR A 54 16.46 -16.98 -15.45
CA TYR A 54 15.59 -15.81 -15.23
C TYR A 54 14.95 -15.26 -16.51
N ALA A 55 15.37 -15.75 -17.68
CA ALA A 55 14.85 -15.29 -18.96
C ALA A 55 13.35 -15.63 -19.14
N GLU A 56 12.93 -16.81 -18.69
CA GLU A 56 11.52 -17.23 -18.72
C GLU A 56 10.63 -16.42 -17.76
N ARG A 57 11.23 -15.73 -16.78
CA ARG A 57 10.50 -14.96 -15.75
C ARG A 57 10.51 -13.46 -15.98
N LEU A 58 10.90 -13.01 -17.17
CA LEU A 58 10.94 -11.58 -17.50
C LEU A 58 9.53 -10.98 -17.46
N LEU A 59 9.26 -10.21 -16.42
CA LEU A 59 8.01 -9.49 -16.27
C LEU A 59 7.87 -8.39 -17.35
N PRO A 60 6.69 -8.29 -18.00
CA PRO A 60 6.31 -7.11 -18.77
C PRO A 60 6.42 -5.83 -17.93
N LEU A 61 6.63 -4.68 -18.58
CA LEU A 61 6.82 -3.41 -17.87
C LEU A 61 5.64 -3.05 -16.94
N ALA A 62 4.41 -3.37 -17.34
CA ALA A 62 3.22 -3.12 -16.52
C ALA A 62 3.26 -3.91 -15.21
N ASP A 63 3.50 -5.22 -15.30
CA ASP A 63 3.56 -6.12 -14.15
C ASP A 63 4.72 -5.76 -13.23
N PHE A 64 5.88 -5.43 -13.82
CA PHE A 64 7.02 -4.93 -13.05
C PHE A 64 6.68 -3.66 -12.27
N LYS A 65 5.98 -2.69 -12.88
CA LYS A 65 5.55 -1.47 -12.19
C LYS A 65 4.51 -1.76 -11.10
N MET A 66 3.60 -2.71 -11.33
CA MET A 66 2.61 -3.13 -10.35
C MET A 66 3.26 -3.78 -9.13
N ASP A 67 4.21 -4.70 -9.34
CA ASP A 67 4.97 -5.35 -8.27
C ASP A 67 5.84 -4.36 -7.51
N LEU A 68 6.47 -3.42 -8.21
CA LEU A 68 7.24 -2.33 -7.61
C LEU A 68 6.33 -1.47 -6.71
N ALA A 69 5.15 -1.08 -7.20
CA ALA A 69 4.20 -0.29 -6.41
C ALA A 69 3.71 -1.07 -5.18
N ALA A 70 3.39 -2.37 -5.33
CA ALA A 70 2.97 -3.22 -4.23
C ALA A 70 4.08 -3.38 -3.18
N SER A 71 5.33 -3.56 -3.63
CA SER A 71 6.51 -3.69 -2.76
C SER A 71 6.77 -2.40 -2.00
N LEU A 72 6.75 -1.24 -2.66
CA LEU A 72 6.89 0.07 -2.00
C LEU A 72 5.74 0.36 -1.03
N CYS A 73 4.53 -0.07 -1.36
CA CYS A 73 3.39 0.06 -0.45
C CYS A 73 3.50 -0.83 0.78
N LYS A 74 4.25 -1.94 0.73
CA LYS A 74 4.51 -2.82 1.88
C LYS A 74 5.77 -2.39 2.65
N ALA A 75 6.72 -1.77 1.96
CA ALA A 75 7.96 -1.27 2.54
C ALA A 75 7.68 -0.25 3.65
N GLY A 76 8.37 -0.39 4.78
CA GLY A 76 8.27 0.53 5.93
C GLY A 76 6.98 0.42 6.75
N LYS A 77 6.05 -0.49 6.44
CA LYS A 77 4.88 -0.76 7.28
C LYS A 77 5.24 -1.70 8.44
N THR A 78 5.64 -1.15 9.57
CA THR A 78 5.54 -1.82 10.88
C THR A 78 4.10 -1.66 11.38
N VAL A 79 3.26 -2.69 11.20
CA VAL A 79 1.88 -2.81 11.74
C VAL A 79 1.18 -1.44 11.89
N VAL A 80 0.77 -0.83 10.78
CA VAL A 80 0.09 0.46 10.82
C VAL A 80 -1.25 0.26 11.53
N LYS A 81 -1.43 0.89 12.70
CA LYS A 81 -2.73 0.99 13.39
C LYS A 81 -3.78 1.38 12.36
N LYS A 82 -4.81 0.55 12.19
CA LYS A 82 -5.89 0.79 11.22
C LYS A 82 -6.44 2.20 11.45
N ARG A 83 -6.31 3.08 10.46
CA ARG A 83 -6.90 4.42 10.51
C ARG A 83 -8.40 4.26 10.34
N GLY A 84 -9.17 4.63 11.36
CA GLY A 84 -10.61 4.39 11.44
C GLY A 84 -11.02 3.90 12.83
N ARG A 85 -12.26 3.39 12.95
CA ARG A 85 -12.77 2.81 14.19
C ARG A 85 -11.84 1.67 14.62
N PRO A 86 -11.28 1.71 15.84
CA PRO A 86 -10.48 0.60 16.36
C PRO A 86 -11.29 -0.70 16.27
N SER A 87 -10.64 -1.80 15.87
CA SER A 87 -11.27 -3.13 15.91
C SER A 87 -11.71 -3.44 17.33
N ASN A 88 -12.76 -4.24 17.51
CA ASN A 88 -13.24 -4.61 18.85
C ASN A 88 -12.10 -5.16 19.74
N GLU A 89 -11.18 -5.94 19.17
CA GLU A 89 -9.98 -6.43 19.87
C GLU A 89 -9.09 -5.30 20.39
N SER A 90 -8.85 -4.26 19.59
CA SER A 90 -8.07 -3.09 20.01
C SER A 90 -8.78 -2.20 21.03
N ILE A 91 -10.12 -2.15 21.01
CA ILE A 91 -10.93 -1.49 22.04
C ILE A 91 -10.83 -2.25 23.37
N GLU A 92 -10.95 -3.58 23.32
CA GLU A 92 -10.84 -4.43 24.50
C GLU A 92 -9.44 -4.34 25.13
N GLN A 93 -8.38 -4.35 24.32
CA GLN A 93 -6.99 -4.16 24.77
C GLN A 93 -6.79 -2.78 25.43
N ALA A 94 -7.25 -1.70 24.81
CA ALA A 94 -7.17 -0.35 25.38
C ALA A 94 -7.95 -0.23 26.70
N SER A 95 -9.09 -0.93 26.84
CA SER A 95 -9.86 -0.96 28.08
C SER A 95 -9.13 -1.70 29.21
N LYS A 96 -8.43 -2.79 28.89
CA LYS A 96 -7.59 -3.55 29.84
C LYS A 96 -6.38 -2.74 30.27
N GLU A 97 -5.78 -1.96 29.39
CA GLU A 97 -4.65 -1.08 29.72
C GLU A 97 -5.05 0.08 30.62
N LYS A 98 -6.23 0.70 30.40
CA LYS A 98 -6.74 1.75 31.29
C LYS A 98 -6.98 1.24 32.72
N ARG A 99 -7.39 -0.02 32.90
CA ARG A 99 -7.53 -0.65 34.24
C ARG A 99 -6.20 -0.74 35.00
N LYS A 100 -5.05 -0.67 34.33
CA LYS A 100 -3.73 -0.76 34.96
C LYS A 100 -3.16 0.61 35.39
N ARG A 101 -3.81 1.72 35.03
CA ARG A 101 -3.33 3.09 35.33
C ARG A 101 -4.07 3.68 36.53
N GLY A 102 -3.65 3.31 37.74
CA GLY A 102 -4.12 3.92 38.99
C GLY A 102 -5.62 3.77 39.27
N PRO A 103 -6.15 4.45 40.32
CA PRO A 103 -7.56 4.35 40.70
C PRO A 103 -8.42 5.06 39.64
N THR A 104 -8.87 4.28 38.66
CA THR A 104 -9.77 4.72 37.59
C THR A 104 -11.19 4.29 37.93
N ALA A 105 -12.16 5.19 37.76
CA ALA A 105 -13.59 4.87 37.92
C ALA A 105 -13.96 3.59 37.13
N PRO A 106 -14.83 2.72 37.67
CA PRO A 106 -15.18 1.47 37.02
C PRO A 106 -15.73 1.74 35.63
N ALA A 107 -15.16 1.06 34.64
CA ALA A 107 -15.63 1.13 33.27
C ALA A 107 -17.12 0.71 33.22
N SER A 108 -17.98 1.55 32.63
CA SER A 108 -19.38 1.20 32.33
C SER A 108 -19.50 -0.18 31.66
N THR A 109 -20.58 -0.89 31.96
CA THR A 109 -20.85 -2.25 31.47
C THR A 109 -20.88 -2.30 29.95
N LYS A 110 -20.56 -3.48 29.36
CA LYS A 110 -20.44 -3.64 27.89
C LYS A 110 -21.73 -3.21 27.18
N ASP A 111 -22.88 -3.44 27.80
CA ASP A 111 -24.21 -3.14 27.25
C ASP A 111 -24.46 -1.63 27.13
N ILE A 112 -24.00 -0.84 28.11
CA ILE A 112 -24.05 0.63 28.08
C ILE A 112 -23.04 1.20 27.08
N ARG A 113 -21.93 0.50 26.83
CA ARG A 113 -20.89 0.94 25.89
C ARG A 113 -21.23 0.69 24.43
N LEU A 114 -22.10 -0.27 24.14
CA LEU A 114 -22.33 -0.79 22.79
C LEU A 114 -23.80 -0.66 22.34
N ASP A 115 -24.59 0.26 22.93
CA ASP A 115 -25.95 0.69 22.57
C ASP A 115 -26.88 -0.40 21.98
N GLN A 116 -26.71 -1.65 22.40
CA GLN A 116 -27.41 -2.84 21.89
C GLN A 116 -27.53 -2.99 20.35
N VAL A 117 -26.73 -2.28 19.54
CA VAL A 117 -26.86 -2.29 18.07
C VAL A 117 -26.50 -3.67 17.47
N LEU A 118 -25.88 -4.55 18.26
CA LEU A 118 -25.50 -5.89 17.81
C LEU A 118 -26.71 -6.85 17.69
N PHE A 119 -27.80 -6.62 18.42
CA PHE A 119 -28.97 -7.51 18.39
C PHE A 119 -29.66 -7.49 17.03
N LEU A 120 -29.60 -6.36 16.33
CA LEU A 120 -30.21 -6.19 15.00
C LEU A 120 -29.43 -6.87 13.87
N ILE A 121 -28.14 -7.18 14.05
CA ILE A 121 -27.30 -7.76 12.98
C ILE A 121 -27.31 -9.28 13.01
N TYR A 122 -27.43 -9.90 14.20
CA TYR A 122 -27.41 -11.36 14.35
C TYR A 122 -28.79 -12.01 14.50
N GLY A 123 -29.86 -11.24 14.69
CA GLY A 123 -31.24 -11.76 14.74
C GLY A 123 -31.88 -12.06 13.37
N ALA A 124 -31.20 -11.73 12.26
CA ALA A 124 -31.69 -11.96 10.89
C ALA A 124 -31.09 -13.22 10.22
N LEU A 125 -30.30 -14.00 10.96
CA LEU A 125 -29.71 -15.27 10.53
C LEU A 125 -30.11 -16.37 11.54
N SER A 126 -31.41 -16.64 11.62
CA SER A 126 -31.98 -17.89 12.13
C SER A 126 -33.23 -18.25 11.34
#